data_AF-A0A7S3FU67-F1
#
_entry.id   AF-A0A7S3FU67-F1
#
_cell.length_a   1.000
_cell.length_b   1.000
_cell.length_c   1.000
_cell.angle_alpha   90.00
_cell.angle_beta   90.00
_cell.angle_gamma   90.00
#
_symmetry.space_group_name_H-M   'P 1'
#
loop_
_entity.id
_entity.type
_entity.pdbx_description
1 polymer ?
#
loop_
_entity_poly.entity_id
_entity_poly.type
_entity_poly.pdbx_seq_one_letter_code
_entity_poly.pdbx_strand_id
1 'polypeptide(L)'
;QDQTKNQDKLRSKVCIYWLQGNCKRGKNCDYLHAHITEKIPICSYFRRFGDCEKKPNCPYRHHKDPHDFQQQQAKQTDTIDLCPYYDRGYCHKGNDCKFYQKHMLSVIYFSQGQDVCPFYLAGFCPYGPNCNQKHLKSVVIDEQA
;
A
#
# COMPACT_ATOMS: atom_id res chain seq x y z
N GLN A 1 -19.17 -9.46 -44.68
CA GLN A 1 -18.79 -8.26 -43.92
C GLN A 1 -19.60 -8.23 -42.62
N ASP A 2 -18.87 -8.26 -41.51
CA ASP A 2 -19.20 -7.97 -40.10
C ASP A 2 -20.66 -7.72 -39.67
N GLN A 3 -21.26 -8.72 -38.99
CA GLN A 3 -22.45 -8.53 -38.12
C GLN A 3 -22.14 -8.70 -36.62
N THR A 4 -20.88 -8.82 -36.21
CA THR A 4 -20.50 -9.11 -34.81
C THR A 4 -20.38 -7.89 -33.91
N LYS A 5 -20.42 -6.65 -34.44
CA LYS A 5 -20.07 -5.45 -33.67
C LYS A 5 -21.17 -4.85 -32.76
N ASN A 6 -22.36 -5.45 -32.67
CA ASN A 6 -23.50 -4.81 -31.98
C ASN A 6 -23.96 -5.47 -30.66
N GLN A 7 -23.48 -6.69 -30.34
CA GLN A 7 -23.87 -7.36 -29.08
C GLN A 7 -22.98 -6.99 -27.88
N ASP A 8 -21.77 -6.47 -28.11
CA ASP A 8 -20.85 -6.07 -27.04
C ASP A 8 -21.32 -4.81 -26.28
N LYS A 9 -22.28 -4.07 -26.85
CA LYS A 9 -22.77 -2.80 -26.28
C LYS A 9 -23.67 -2.98 -25.04
N LEU A 10 -24.16 -4.19 -24.75
CA LEU A 10 -24.98 -4.47 -23.55
C LEU A 10 -24.22 -5.08 -22.37
N ARG A 11 -22.99 -5.56 -22.56
CA ARG A 11 -22.25 -6.29 -21.51
C ARG A 11 -21.32 -5.32 -20.77
N SER A 12 -21.63 -4.98 -19.52
CA SER A 12 -20.87 -3.98 -18.74
C SER A 12 -19.78 -4.58 -17.85
N LYS A 13 -19.83 -5.89 -17.54
CA LYS A 13 -18.93 -6.57 -16.61
C LYS A 13 -18.25 -7.77 -17.24
N VAL A 14 -16.99 -8.01 -16.85
CA VAL A 14 -16.22 -9.20 -17.26
C VAL A 14 -16.72 -10.44 -16.54
N CYS A 15 -16.76 -11.56 -17.28
CA CYS A 15 -17.09 -12.87 -16.75
C CYS A 15 -15.92 -13.45 -15.94
N ILE A 16 -16.08 -13.58 -14.62
CA ILE A 16 -15.05 -14.15 -13.75
C ILE A 16 -14.72 -15.62 -14.08
N TYR A 17 -15.71 -16.41 -14.50
CA TYR A 17 -15.50 -17.81 -14.83
C TYR A 17 -14.72 -17.96 -16.13
N TRP A 18 -14.91 -17.03 -17.06
CA TRP A 18 -14.14 -17.03 -18.30
C TRP A 18 -12.70 -16.60 -18.04
N LEU A 19 -12.47 -15.59 -17.19
CA LEU A 19 -11.11 -15.20 -16.76
C LEU A 19 -10.35 -16.38 -16.12
N GLN A 20 -11.07 -17.31 -15.48
CA GLN A 20 -10.51 -18.50 -14.86
C GLN A 20 -10.48 -19.73 -15.79
N GLY A 21 -10.91 -19.61 -17.05
CA GLY A 21 -10.96 -20.73 -18.01
C GLY A 21 -12.12 -21.72 -17.82
N ASN A 22 -13.06 -21.43 -16.92
CA ASN A 22 -14.13 -22.35 -16.50
C ASN A 22 -15.53 -21.95 -16.98
N CYS A 23 -15.64 -20.96 -17.89
CA CYS A 23 -16.95 -20.53 -18.41
C CYS A 23 -17.53 -21.56 -19.39
N LYS A 24 -18.67 -22.14 -19.02
CA LYS A 24 -19.41 -23.11 -19.86
C LYS A 24 -20.37 -22.48 -20.86
N ARG A 25 -20.65 -21.17 -20.73
CA ARG A 25 -21.68 -20.47 -21.53
C ARG A 25 -21.19 -20.00 -22.90
N GLY A 26 -19.87 -20.03 -23.15
CA GLY A 26 -19.28 -19.67 -24.45
C GLY A 26 -19.78 -18.31 -24.97
N LYS A 27 -20.19 -18.26 -26.22
CA LYS A 27 -20.71 -17.03 -26.87
C LYS A 27 -22.01 -16.51 -26.25
N ASN A 28 -22.77 -17.37 -25.57
CA ASN A 28 -24.05 -17.08 -24.92
C ASN A 28 -23.90 -16.61 -23.46
N CYS A 29 -22.69 -16.25 -23.02
CA CYS A 29 -22.47 -15.69 -21.69
C CYS A 29 -22.97 -14.25 -21.64
N ASP A 30 -23.75 -13.86 -20.63
CA ASP A 30 -24.24 -12.48 -20.49
C ASP A 30 -23.14 -11.47 -20.12
N TYR A 31 -21.95 -11.97 -19.85
CA TYR A 31 -20.79 -11.19 -19.39
C TYR A 31 -19.72 -11.09 -20.48
N LEU A 32 -18.86 -10.08 -20.37
CA LEU A 32 -17.75 -9.87 -21.31
C LEU A 32 -16.71 -10.98 -21.16
N HIS A 33 -16.31 -11.54 -22.30
CA HIS A 33 -15.15 -12.44 -22.40
C HIS A 33 -13.95 -11.65 -22.90
N ALA A 34 -13.53 -10.66 -22.10
CA ALA A 34 -12.40 -9.78 -22.41
C ALA A 34 -11.59 -9.48 -21.15
N HIS A 35 -10.28 -9.38 -21.28
CA HIS A 35 -9.36 -9.02 -20.20
C HIS A 35 -9.37 -7.50 -19.94
N ILE A 36 -10.50 -6.98 -19.44
CA ILE A 36 -10.66 -5.55 -19.13
C ILE A 36 -10.74 -5.38 -17.61
N THR A 37 -9.60 -5.08 -16.98
CA THR A 37 -9.47 -4.98 -15.52
C THR A 37 -10.49 -4.06 -14.88
N GLU A 38 -10.79 -2.91 -15.50
CA GLU A 38 -11.75 -1.91 -14.98
C GLU A 38 -13.18 -2.44 -14.90
N LYS A 39 -13.54 -3.37 -15.79
CA LYS A 39 -14.86 -3.99 -15.90
C LYS A 39 -14.96 -5.30 -15.11
N ILE A 40 -13.90 -5.73 -14.43
CA ILE A 40 -13.97 -6.84 -13.47
C ILE A 40 -14.78 -6.36 -12.26
N PRO A 41 -15.72 -7.15 -11.71
CA PRO A 41 -16.44 -6.78 -10.50
C PRO A 41 -15.50 -6.62 -9.29
N ILE A 42 -15.82 -5.67 -8.41
CA ILE A 42 -15.11 -5.48 -7.13
C ILE A 42 -15.41 -6.66 -6.22
N CYS A 43 -14.38 -7.16 -5.53
CA CYS A 43 -14.52 -8.23 -4.54
C CYS A 43 -15.43 -7.78 -3.39
N SER A 44 -16.50 -8.54 -3.13
CA SER A 44 -17.45 -8.23 -2.06
C SER A 44 -16.81 -8.24 -0.66
N TYR A 45 -15.88 -9.17 -0.40
CA TYR A 45 -15.18 -9.27 0.89
C TYR A 45 -14.30 -8.04 1.12
N PHE A 46 -13.44 -7.71 0.16
CA PHE A 46 -12.62 -6.51 0.23
C PHE A 46 -13.45 -5.23 0.34
N ARG A 47 -14.55 -5.13 -0.43
CA ARG A 47 -15.45 -3.97 -0.34
C ARG A 47 -16.04 -3.80 1.06
N ARG A 48 -16.32 -4.90 1.77
CA ARG A 48 -16.96 -4.89 3.08
C ARG A 48 -15.98 -4.76 4.24
N PHE A 49 -14.84 -5.45 4.15
CA PHE A 49 -13.90 -5.63 5.27
C PHE A 49 -12.56 -4.94 5.05
N GLY A 50 -12.29 -4.41 3.85
CA GLY A 50 -10.98 -3.90 3.46
C GLY A 50 -9.94 -4.99 3.19
N ASP A 51 -10.30 -6.27 3.40
CA ASP A 51 -9.40 -7.40 3.19
C ASP A 51 -10.07 -8.60 2.52
N CYS A 52 -9.26 -9.48 1.93
CA CYS A 52 -9.71 -10.71 1.29
C CYS A 52 -8.65 -11.79 1.41
N GLU A 53 -9.02 -12.90 2.00
CA GLU A 53 -8.18 -14.08 2.25
C GLU A 53 -7.63 -14.71 0.97
N LYS A 54 -8.29 -14.50 -0.18
CA LYS A 54 -7.87 -15.05 -1.46
C LYS A 54 -6.74 -14.25 -2.12
N LYS A 55 -6.21 -13.21 -1.47
CA LYS A 55 -5.04 -12.47 -1.98
C LYS A 55 -3.80 -13.38 -1.99
N PRO A 56 -2.94 -13.27 -3.03
CA PRO A 56 -3.04 -12.38 -4.19
C PRO A 56 -3.94 -12.92 -5.32
N ASN A 57 -4.38 -14.18 -5.27
CA ASN A 57 -5.06 -14.90 -6.36
C ASN A 57 -6.59 -14.67 -6.46
N CYS A 58 -7.11 -13.54 -5.97
CA CYS A 58 -8.54 -13.26 -6.02
C CYS A 58 -8.95 -12.90 -7.46
N PRO A 59 -9.96 -13.56 -8.06
CA PRO A 59 -10.39 -13.26 -9.44
C PRO A 59 -11.17 -11.93 -9.57
N TYR A 60 -11.43 -11.27 -8.44
CA TYR A 60 -12.10 -9.98 -8.36
C TYR A 60 -11.11 -8.88 -8.01
N ARG A 61 -11.43 -7.65 -8.38
CA ARG A 61 -10.55 -6.50 -8.10
C ARG A 61 -10.70 -5.98 -6.66
N HIS A 62 -9.57 -5.55 -6.09
CA HIS A 62 -9.42 -5.01 -4.72
C HIS A 62 -9.10 -3.51 -4.72
N HIS A 63 -9.73 -2.75 -5.62
CA HIS A 63 -9.61 -1.29 -5.70
C HIS A 63 -10.96 -0.73 -6.17
N LYS A 64 -11.30 0.49 -5.75
CA LYS A 64 -12.58 1.11 -6.16
C LYS A 64 -12.43 1.72 -7.55
N ASP A 65 -11.35 2.48 -7.76
CA ASP A 65 -11.08 3.20 -9.01
C ASP A 65 -9.88 2.63 -9.78
N PRO A 66 -9.88 2.68 -11.13
CA PRO A 66 -8.73 2.27 -11.96
C PRO A 66 -7.43 2.97 -11.58
N HIS A 67 -7.52 4.22 -11.11
CA HIS A 67 -6.40 5.04 -10.68
C HIS A 67 -5.81 4.63 -9.31
N ASP A 68 -6.59 3.93 -8.47
CA ASP A 68 -6.09 3.35 -7.21
C ASP A 68 -5.19 2.13 -7.46
N PHE A 69 -5.29 1.52 -8.65
CA PHE A 69 -4.54 0.32 -9.00
C PHE A 69 -3.04 0.59 -9.15
N GLN A 70 -2.67 1.77 -9.68
CA GLN A 70 -1.28 2.23 -9.76
C GLN A 70 -0.72 2.62 -8.39
N GLN A 71 -1.53 3.19 -7.48
CA GLN A 71 -1.07 3.58 -6.15
C GLN A 71 -0.86 2.39 -5.18
N GLN A 72 -1.51 1.26 -5.43
CA GLN A 72 -1.32 0.04 -4.61
C GLN A 72 -0.23 -0.89 -5.15
N GLN A 73 -0.05 -0.99 -6.48
CA GLN A 73 1.11 -1.72 -7.04
C GLN A 73 2.43 -0.99 -6.81
N ALA A 74 2.44 0.35 -6.80
CA ALA A 74 3.62 1.14 -6.42
C ALA A 74 4.00 1.02 -4.93
N LYS A 75 3.12 0.49 -4.06
CA LYS A 75 3.45 0.18 -2.66
C LYS A 75 4.17 -1.15 -2.46
N GLN A 76 4.33 -1.96 -3.50
CA GLN A 76 4.98 -3.26 -3.41
C GLN A 76 6.35 -3.32 -4.11
N THR A 77 6.87 -2.19 -4.58
CA THR A 77 8.22 -2.08 -5.14
C THR A 77 8.98 -0.90 -4.50
N ASP A 78 9.76 -1.23 -3.46
CA ASP A 78 11.09 -0.67 -3.16
C ASP A 78 11.31 0.84 -3.03
N THR A 79 10.30 1.64 -2.69
CA THR A 79 10.55 2.96 -2.08
C THR A 79 9.74 3.11 -0.81
N ILE A 80 10.43 3.12 0.34
CA ILE A 80 9.78 3.49 1.60
C ILE A 80 9.46 4.98 1.48
N ASP A 81 8.21 5.32 1.14
CA ASP A 81 7.75 6.71 1.23
C ASP A 81 7.77 7.17 2.70
N LEU A 82 8.86 7.80 3.12
CA LEU A 82 9.04 8.40 4.44
C LEU A 82 8.19 9.66 4.58
N CYS A 83 7.95 10.10 5.83
CA CYS A 83 7.28 11.36 6.08
C CYS A 83 8.24 12.52 5.80
N PRO A 84 7.99 13.40 4.80
CA PRO A 84 8.96 14.45 4.41
C PRO A 84 9.22 15.51 5.48
N TYR A 85 8.35 15.61 6.49
CA TYR A 85 8.53 16.50 7.64
C TYR A 85 9.29 15.78 8.78
N TYR A 86 8.88 14.56 9.12
CA TYR A 86 9.55 13.77 10.17
C TYR A 86 10.97 13.35 9.77
N ASP A 87 11.21 13.14 8.48
CA ASP A 87 12.54 12.91 7.90
C ASP A 87 13.51 14.07 8.19
N ARG A 88 12.99 15.30 8.35
CA ARG A 88 13.75 16.49 8.76
C ARG A 88 13.82 16.65 10.29
N GLY A 89 13.35 15.66 11.04
CA GLY A 89 13.43 15.61 12.51
C GLY A 89 12.12 15.94 13.24
N TYR A 90 11.10 16.51 12.59
CA TYR A 90 9.85 16.88 13.27
C TYR A 90 8.63 16.91 12.34
N CYS A 91 7.55 16.25 12.75
CA CYS A 91 6.25 16.35 12.09
C CYS A 91 5.22 16.98 13.02
N HIS A 92 4.72 18.16 12.63
CA HIS A 92 3.68 18.91 13.36
C HIS A 92 2.34 18.15 13.52
N LYS A 93 2.12 17.10 12.71
CA LYS A 93 0.92 16.25 12.82
C LYS A 93 1.07 15.13 13.85
N GLY A 94 2.26 14.91 14.40
CA GLY A 94 2.51 13.90 15.42
C GLY A 94 1.91 12.52 15.05
N ASN A 95 1.06 12.02 15.93
CA ASN A 95 0.38 10.73 15.80
C ASN A 95 -0.75 10.72 14.75
N ASP A 96 -1.26 11.90 14.38
CA ASP A 96 -2.29 12.07 13.35
C ASP A 96 -1.68 12.16 11.94
N CYS A 97 -0.36 12.02 11.81
CA CYS A 97 0.28 12.00 10.52
C CYS A 97 -0.14 10.76 9.71
N LYS A 98 -0.55 10.96 8.45
CA LYS A 98 -0.82 9.86 7.50
C LYS A 98 0.37 8.92 7.26
N PHE A 99 1.57 9.34 7.65
CA PHE A 99 2.81 8.58 7.59
C PHE A 99 3.34 8.19 8.98
N TYR A 100 2.51 8.26 10.04
CA TYR A 100 2.92 8.05 11.43
C TYR A 100 3.63 6.71 11.67
N GLN A 101 3.11 5.60 11.12
CA GLN A 101 3.75 4.28 11.20
C GLN A 101 5.16 4.26 10.56
N LYS A 102 5.44 5.22 9.68
CA LYS A 102 6.71 5.39 8.98
C LYS A 102 7.62 6.46 9.61
N HIS A 103 7.15 7.19 10.63
CA HIS A 103 8.01 8.02 11.48
C HIS A 103 9.05 7.15 12.20
N MET A 104 8.68 5.91 12.58
CA MET A 104 9.64 4.95 13.14
C MET A 104 10.50 4.27 12.06
N LEU A 105 9.97 4.09 10.84
CA LEU A 105 10.76 3.54 9.73
C LEU A 105 11.89 4.48 9.32
N SER A 106 11.74 5.81 9.42
CA SER A 106 12.88 6.73 9.19
C SER A 106 14.01 6.50 10.19
N VAL A 107 13.70 6.17 11.44
CA VAL A 107 14.71 5.83 12.47
C VAL A 107 15.45 4.53 12.13
N ILE A 108 14.75 3.55 11.55
CA ILE A 108 15.29 2.23 11.20
C ILE A 108 16.10 2.27 9.89
N TYR A 109 15.66 3.01 8.87
CA TYR A 109 16.33 3.04 7.56
C TYR A 109 17.54 3.99 7.49
N PHE A 110 17.53 5.11 8.24
CA PHE A 110 18.72 5.99 8.29
C PHE A 110 19.86 5.42 9.13
N SER A 111 19.62 4.39 9.96
CA SER A 111 20.68 3.80 10.78
C SER A 111 21.51 2.73 10.06
N GLN A 112 21.28 2.44 8.77
CA GLN A 112 22.05 1.45 7.98
C GLN A 112 22.32 0.16 8.78
N GLY A 113 21.26 -0.41 9.37
CA GLY A 113 21.37 -1.68 10.12
C GLY A 113 22.14 -1.60 11.43
N GLN A 114 22.25 -0.43 12.07
CA GLN A 114 22.83 -0.32 13.40
C GLN A 114 21.76 -0.17 14.47
N ASP A 115 21.86 -1.03 15.49
CA ASP A 115 21.01 -1.03 16.68
C ASP A 115 21.13 0.30 17.42
N VAL A 116 20.08 1.13 17.27
CA VAL A 116 19.91 2.36 18.05
C VAL A 116 19.60 1.93 19.49
N CYS A 117 20.23 2.57 20.46
CA CYS A 117 20.04 2.21 21.85
C CYS A 117 18.55 2.34 22.25
N PRO A 118 17.87 1.25 22.66
CA PRO A 118 16.45 1.31 23.01
C PRO A 118 16.21 2.16 24.25
N PHE A 119 17.16 2.20 25.19
CA PHE A 119 17.10 3.06 26.38
C PHE A 119 17.22 4.54 26.00
N TYR A 120 18.14 4.88 25.09
CA TYR A 120 18.27 6.26 24.61
C TYR A 120 17.03 6.69 23.80
N LEU A 121 16.48 5.81 22.98
CA LEU A 121 15.23 6.05 22.24
C LEU A 121 14.03 6.26 23.19
N ALA A 122 14.02 5.56 24.33
CA ALA A 122 13.03 5.76 25.39
C ALA A 122 13.26 7.06 26.21
N GLY A 123 14.32 7.81 25.93
CA GLY A 123 14.59 9.13 26.48
C GLY A 123 15.83 9.23 27.36
N PHE A 124 16.38 8.12 27.88
CA PHE A 124 17.57 8.13 28.72
C PHE A 124 18.35 6.82 28.67
N CYS A 125 19.65 6.89 28.35
CA CYS A 125 20.55 5.74 28.42
C CYS A 125 21.44 5.81 29.67
N PRO A 126 21.40 4.81 30.57
CA PRO A 126 22.20 4.80 31.80
C PRO A 126 23.71 4.67 31.53
N TYR A 127 24.10 4.20 30.35
CA TYR A 127 25.50 4.10 29.92
C TYR A 127 26.04 5.41 29.34
N GLY A 128 25.16 6.40 29.12
CA GLY A 128 25.52 7.73 28.65
C GLY A 128 26.43 7.72 27.41
N PRO A 129 27.48 8.54 27.33
CA PRO A 129 28.37 8.61 26.18
C PRO A 129 29.21 7.34 25.97
N ASN A 130 29.27 6.43 26.95
CA ASN A 130 30.01 5.18 26.87
C ASN A 130 29.16 4.01 26.34
N CYS A 131 27.94 4.27 25.86
CA CYS A 131 27.09 3.23 25.30
C CYS A 131 27.66 2.71 23.96
N ASN A 132 27.72 1.39 23.80
CA ASN A 132 28.19 0.74 22.57
C ASN A 132 27.14 0.73 21.45
N GLN A 133 25.91 1.17 21.74
CA GLN A 133 24.81 1.29 20.79
C GLN A 133 24.66 2.75 20.34
N LYS A 134 24.08 2.97 19.15
CA LYS A 134 23.98 4.33 18.61
C LYS A 134 22.96 5.18 19.35
N HIS A 135 23.36 6.37 19.77
CA HIS A 135 22.48 7.42 20.28
C HIS A 135 22.18 8.41 19.16
N LEU A 136 20.90 8.68 18.88
CA LEU A 136 20.49 9.66 17.87
C LEU A 136 20.83 11.05 18.39
N LYS A 137 21.44 11.90 17.56
CA LYS A 137 21.72 13.28 17.96
C LYS A 137 20.39 14.03 18.03
N SER A 138 19.87 14.26 19.23
CA SER A 138 18.72 15.15 19.40
C SER A 138 19.16 16.55 19.01
N VAL A 139 18.52 17.12 17.98
CA VAL A 139 18.61 18.57 17.73
C VAL A 139 17.72 19.21 18.79
N VAL A 140 18.24 19.38 20.00
CA VAL A 140 17.70 20.37 20.91
C VAL A 140 18.11 21.71 20.30
N ILE A 141 17.14 22.47 19.82
CA ILE A 141 17.35 23.87 19.49
C ILE A 141 17.67 24.55 20.82
N ASP A 142 18.95 24.81 21.08
CA ASP A 142 19.37 25.68 22.17
C ASP A 142 18.88 27.08 21.83
N GLU A 143 17.74 27.45 22.41
CA GLU A 143 17.27 28.83 22.40
C GLU A 143 17.92 29.54 23.59
N GLN A 144 19.16 29.99 23.41
CA GLN A 144 19.78 31.10 24.15
C GLN A 144 21.21 31.38 23.64
N ALA A 145 21.36 32.46 22.87
CA ALA A 145 22.56 33.26 22.77
C ALA A 145 22.18 34.73 22.98
#